data_AF-A0A9P3BK66-F1
#
_entry.id   AF-A0A9P3BK66-F1
#
_cell.length_a   1.000
_cell.length_b   1.000
_cell.length_c   1.000
_cell.angle_alpha   90.00
_cell.angle_beta   90.00
_cell.angle_gamma   90.00
#
_symmetry.space_group_name_H-M   'P 1'
#
loop_
_entity.id
_entity.type
_entity.pdbx_description
1 polymer ?
#
loop_
_entity_poly.entity_id
_entity_poly.type
_entity_poly.pdbx_seq_one_letter_code
_entity_poly.pdbx_strand_id
1 'polypeptide(L)'
;MHRLFITLVLASGSYAACISSGDQTNINNAFRSGGAGTVVQLCANAVLSITDSVKFTAANQEISTEGYPTGSTRATLQVAKGSNVSTLISGTGYDGVKVRNIQVDGNRPNAGYLHNGGANIELGGTSNGQVIDHVASRNPRGWSCLHVTESGDSGCRNATVTNNDIGPCGHSGTNSAGQGQWADGISFACTASEVSDNTIVSPTDGGIVIFGAPGTTVTRNTIISSETDLSFGAINLVDPTYNGNYANVKVTDNTIQGRKLFGSGIAIGACTWSGPCRSPYFYKGPTTVTGNKFSGNIAFAIPINGWSDGLKVTGNDISGVNKPVSSYATDNQCTGAVKTLFESSAILNYYPNGIQGTKDLQRDFVSSSGNGTNFICVEPK
;
A
#
# COMPACT_ATOMS: atom_id res chain seq x y z
N MET A 1 -63.22 24.50 -23.90
CA MET A 1 -61.78 24.37 -23.60
C MET A 1 -61.62 23.86 -22.17
N HIS A 2 -61.47 22.55 -21.97
CA HIS A 2 -61.22 21.96 -20.65
C HIS A 2 -59.71 22.01 -20.37
N ARG A 3 -59.30 22.76 -19.35
CA ARG A 3 -57.90 22.80 -18.88
C ARG A 3 -57.67 21.63 -17.93
N LEU A 4 -56.94 20.64 -18.41
CA LEU A 4 -56.43 19.52 -17.63
C LEU A 4 -55.27 20.03 -16.75
N PHE A 5 -55.46 20.09 -15.44
CA PHE A 5 -54.38 20.31 -14.48
C PHE A 5 -53.66 18.98 -14.26
N ILE A 6 -52.43 18.89 -14.76
CA ILE A 6 -51.52 17.78 -14.45
C ILE A 6 -50.79 18.15 -13.15
N THR A 7 -51.18 17.50 -12.05
CA THR A 7 -50.47 17.59 -10.78
C THR A 7 -49.21 16.74 -10.87
N LEU A 8 -48.05 17.40 -10.97
CA LEU A 8 -46.75 16.74 -10.94
C LEU A 8 -46.46 16.30 -9.50
N VAL A 9 -46.59 15.01 -9.22
CA VAL A 9 -46.15 14.43 -7.95
C VAL A 9 -44.63 14.29 -8.02
N LEU A 10 -43.92 15.23 -7.39
CA LEU A 10 -42.49 15.08 -7.10
C LEU A 10 -42.34 13.96 -6.07
N ALA A 11 -41.86 12.81 -6.50
CA ALA A 11 -41.40 11.77 -5.60
C ALA A 11 -40.17 12.31 -4.86
N SER A 12 -40.38 12.83 -3.65
CA SER A 12 -39.31 13.08 -2.69
C SER A 12 -38.73 11.72 -2.28
N GLY A 13 -37.67 11.30 -2.95
CA GLY A 13 -36.87 10.17 -2.50
C GLY A 13 -36.39 10.46 -1.08
N SER A 14 -36.87 9.68 -0.11
CA SER A 14 -36.33 9.70 1.23
C SER A 14 -34.90 9.19 1.16
N TYR A 15 -33.92 10.09 1.06
CA TYR A 15 -32.54 9.72 1.36
C TYR A 15 -32.54 9.16 2.78
N ALA A 16 -32.10 7.92 2.94
CA ALA A 16 -31.87 7.37 4.27
C ALA A 16 -30.88 8.32 4.96
N ALA A 17 -31.26 8.82 6.14
CA ALA A 17 -30.37 9.66 6.93
C ALA A 17 -29.05 8.92 7.18
N CYS A 18 -27.94 9.64 7.13
CA CYS A 18 -26.63 9.08 7.41
C CYS A 18 -26.57 8.45 8.82
N ILE A 19 -25.71 7.46 9.01
CA ILE A 19 -25.49 6.82 10.31
C ILE A 19 -24.57 7.72 11.15
N SER A 20 -25.11 8.34 12.21
CA SER A 20 -24.38 9.26 13.09
C SER A 20 -23.72 8.59 14.29
N SER A 21 -24.15 7.37 14.65
CA SER A 21 -23.73 6.65 15.85
C SER A 21 -24.00 5.16 15.73
N GLY A 22 -23.39 4.37 16.60
CA GLY A 22 -23.52 2.91 16.63
C GLY A 22 -22.19 2.23 16.32
N ASP A 23 -22.27 1.00 15.82
CA ASP A 23 -21.11 0.16 15.51
C ASP A 23 -21.27 -0.53 14.15
N GLN A 24 -20.41 -1.52 13.87
CA GLN A 24 -20.47 -2.31 12.64
C GLN A 24 -21.82 -3.01 12.41
N THR A 25 -22.58 -3.32 13.46
CA THR A 25 -23.87 -4.01 13.37
C THR A 25 -24.88 -3.16 12.62
N ASN A 26 -24.92 -1.86 12.90
CA ASN A 26 -25.79 -0.92 12.20
C ASN A 26 -25.45 -0.85 10.71
N ILE A 27 -24.16 -0.73 10.39
CA ILE A 27 -23.67 -0.66 9.01
C ILE A 27 -23.94 -1.97 8.26
N ASN A 28 -23.61 -3.11 8.87
CA ASN A 28 -23.79 -4.43 8.28
C ASN A 28 -25.28 -4.74 8.05
N ASN A 29 -26.17 -4.33 8.96
CA ASN A 29 -27.60 -4.47 8.76
C ASN A 29 -28.08 -3.60 7.59
N ALA A 30 -27.60 -2.37 7.45
CA ALA A 30 -27.92 -1.51 6.31
C ALA A 30 -27.48 -2.14 4.97
N PHE A 31 -26.27 -2.71 4.91
CA PHE A 31 -25.82 -3.44 3.72
C PHE A 31 -26.68 -4.67 3.41
N ARG A 32 -26.99 -5.50 4.40
CA ARG A 32 -27.83 -6.70 4.20
C ARG A 32 -29.24 -6.34 3.73
N SER A 33 -29.83 -5.32 4.33
CA SER A 33 -31.20 -4.89 4.02
C SER A 33 -31.30 -4.22 2.65
N GLY A 34 -30.31 -3.43 2.25
CA GLY A 34 -30.31 -2.77 0.95
C GLY A 34 -29.88 -3.68 -0.21
N GLY A 35 -29.00 -4.65 0.03
CA GLY A 35 -28.49 -5.55 -1.01
C GLY A 35 -27.51 -4.88 -1.99
N ALA A 36 -27.43 -5.42 -3.21
CA ALA A 36 -26.49 -4.94 -4.23
C ALA A 36 -26.69 -3.46 -4.57
N GLY A 37 -25.60 -2.73 -4.77
CA GLY A 37 -25.65 -1.30 -5.11
C GLY A 37 -25.97 -0.36 -3.95
N THR A 38 -26.17 -0.88 -2.73
CA THR A 38 -26.50 -0.05 -1.56
C THR A 38 -25.36 0.87 -1.18
N VAL A 39 -25.67 2.15 -1.01
CA VAL A 39 -24.77 3.14 -0.43
C VAL A 39 -25.14 3.33 1.03
N VAL A 40 -24.23 3.00 1.94
CA VAL A 40 -24.36 3.28 3.38
C VAL A 40 -23.52 4.50 3.71
N GLN A 41 -24.19 5.62 4.00
CA GLN A 41 -23.53 6.87 4.35
C GLN A 41 -23.41 7.03 5.87
N LEU A 42 -22.23 7.44 6.33
CA LEU A 42 -21.95 7.84 7.70
C LEU A 42 -22.00 9.37 7.80
N CYS A 43 -22.47 9.91 8.91
CA CYS A 43 -22.52 11.36 9.05
C CYS A 43 -21.12 11.97 9.20
N ALA A 44 -20.93 13.18 8.68
CA ALA A 44 -19.68 13.90 8.84
C ALA A 44 -19.31 14.04 10.33
N ASN A 45 -18.03 13.89 10.65
CA ASN A 45 -17.46 13.87 12.01
C ASN A 45 -17.96 12.75 12.94
N ALA A 46 -18.79 11.81 12.46
CA ALA A 46 -19.18 10.67 13.27
C ALA A 46 -17.95 9.80 13.58
N VAL A 47 -17.84 9.33 14.82
CA VAL A 47 -16.83 8.35 15.23
C VAL A 47 -17.56 7.11 15.72
N LEU A 48 -17.44 6.02 14.98
CA LEU A 48 -18.08 4.75 15.28
C LEU A 48 -17.04 3.82 15.88
N SER A 49 -17.36 3.27 17.06
CA SER A 49 -16.50 2.36 17.81
C SER A 49 -16.74 0.93 17.33
N ILE A 50 -15.72 0.31 16.75
CA ILE A 50 -15.81 -0.94 16.00
C ILE A 50 -15.23 -2.09 16.82
N THR A 51 -16.04 -3.14 17.02
CA THR A 51 -15.64 -4.37 17.73
C THR A 51 -15.53 -5.59 16.82
N ASP A 52 -16.04 -5.52 15.59
CA ASP A 52 -15.97 -6.53 14.53
C ASP A 52 -16.00 -5.84 13.15
N SER A 53 -15.68 -6.51 12.05
CA SER A 53 -15.59 -5.89 10.73
C SER A 53 -16.93 -5.39 10.19
N VAL A 54 -16.89 -4.24 9.52
CA VAL A 54 -17.86 -3.87 8.50
C VAL A 54 -17.65 -4.78 7.29
N LYS A 55 -18.69 -5.52 6.89
CA LYS A 55 -18.63 -6.53 5.83
C LYS A 55 -19.58 -6.12 4.71
N PHE A 56 -19.04 -5.94 3.52
CA PHE A 56 -19.86 -5.91 2.32
C PHE A 56 -20.56 -7.27 2.15
N THR A 57 -21.78 -7.25 1.63
CA THR A 57 -22.63 -8.45 1.50
C THR A 57 -23.11 -8.69 0.08
N ALA A 58 -22.90 -7.72 -0.81
CA ALA A 58 -23.28 -7.81 -2.22
C ALA A 58 -22.40 -6.90 -3.09
N ALA A 59 -22.40 -7.17 -4.39
CA ALA A 59 -21.67 -6.36 -5.36
C ALA A 59 -22.16 -4.90 -5.40
N ASN A 60 -21.26 -4.00 -5.82
CA ASN A 60 -21.49 -2.57 -6.04
C ASN A 60 -21.93 -1.77 -4.81
N GLN A 61 -21.80 -2.33 -3.61
CA GLN A 61 -22.07 -1.62 -2.37
C GLN A 61 -21.00 -0.58 -2.07
N GLU A 62 -21.39 0.50 -1.37
CA GLU A 62 -20.50 1.57 -0.99
C GLU A 62 -20.65 1.91 0.49
N ILE A 63 -19.52 2.09 1.18
CA ILE A 63 -19.47 2.86 2.43
C ILE A 63 -18.82 4.21 2.16
N SER A 64 -19.49 5.27 2.60
CA SER A 64 -18.95 6.63 2.46
C SER A 64 -19.38 7.57 3.58
N THR A 65 -18.72 8.72 3.70
CA THR A 65 -19.28 9.83 4.50
C THR A 65 -20.24 10.65 3.65
N GLU A 66 -21.38 11.04 4.22
CA GLU A 66 -22.34 11.93 3.60
C GLU A 66 -21.66 13.22 3.09
N GLY A 67 -21.95 13.60 1.85
CA GLY A 67 -21.35 14.76 1.20
C GLY A 67 -19.92 14.55 0.68
N TYR A 68 -19.33 13.36 0.83
CA TYR A 68 -18.00 13.01 0.34
C TYR A 68 -16.88 14.01 0.70
N PRO A 69 -16.72 14.40 1.98
CA PRO A 69 -15.61 15.25 2.38
C PRO A 69 -14.26 14.58 2.12
N THR A 70 -13.24 15.37 1.78
CA THR A 70 -11.86 14.90 1.58
C THR A 70 -10.94 15.22 2.77
N GLY A 71 -11.37 16.13 3.66
CA GLY A 71 -10.61 16.58 4.83
C GLY A 71 -10.86 15.77 6.10
N SER A 72 -10.67 16.41 7.25
CA SER A 72 -10.81 15.81 8.58
C SER A 72 -12.26 15.54 9.01
N THR A 73 -13.26 16.05 8.26
CA THR A 73 -14.69 15.88 8.56
C THR A 73 -15.26 14.54 8.09
N ARG A 74 -14.45 13.70 7.43
CA ARG A 74 -14.77 12.30 7.13
C ARG A 74 -15.16 11.56 8.41
N ALA A 75 -16.20 10.73 8.34
CA ALA A 75 -16.56 9.82 9.43
C ALA A 75 -15.41 8.85 9.72
N THR A 76 -15.23 8.47 10.98
CA THR A 76 -14.15 7.58 11.43
C THR A 76 -14.71 6.26 11.93
N LEU A 77 -14.24 5.16 11.35
CA LEU A 77 -14.34 3.83 11.94
C LEU A 77 -13.09 3.61 12.80
N GLN A 78 -13.25 3.42 14.11
CA GLN A 78 -12.13 3.25 15.03
C GLN A 78 -12.27 1.97 15.83
N VAL A 79 -11.19 1.20 15.98
CA VAL A 79 -11.21 0.01 16.84
C VAL A 79 -11.50 0.41 18.29
N ALA A 80 -12.51 -0.23 18.87
CA ALA A 80 -12.88 -0.08 20.26
C ALA A 80 -11.74 -0.56 21.18
N LYS A 81 -11.49 0.17 22.27
CA LYS A 81 -10.51 -0.24 23.29
C LYS A 81 -10.88 -1.62 23.84
N GLY A 82 -9.90 -2.54 23.90
CA GLY A 82 -10.10 -3.91 24.37
C GLY A 82 -10.68 -4.88 23.33
N SER A 83 -10.97 -4.42 22.11
CA SER A 83 -11.38 -5.30 21.01
C SER A 83 -10.20 -6.11 20.46
N ASN A 84 -10.50 -7.28 19.91
CA ASN A 84 -9.56 -8.14 19.17
C ASN A 84 -9.68 -7.99 17.64
N VAL A 85 -10.49 -7.05 17.15
CA VAL A 85 -10.55 -6.77 15.70
C VAL A 85 -9.28 -6.06 15.22
N SER A 86 -8.81 -6.42 14.03
CA SER A 86 -7.72 -5.74 13.32
C SER A 86 -8.19 -5.24 11.94
N THR A 87 -9.03 -6.01 11.27
CA THR A 87 -9.68 -5.64 10.02
C THR A 87 -11.02 -4.95 10.27
N LEU A 88 -11.10 -3.64 10.01
CA LEU A 88 -12.32 -2.86 10.22
C LEU A 88 -13.27 -2.94 9.03
N ILE A 89 -12.74 -3.02 7.80
CA ILE A 89 -13.55 -3.17 6.58
C ILE A 89 -13.08 -4.41 5.82
N SER A 90 -14.03 -5.26 5.44
CA SER A 90 -13.81 -6.42 4.60
C SER A 90 -14.80 -6.45 3.44
N GLY A 91 -14.30 -6.60 2.23
CA GLY A 91 -15.09 -6.70 0.99
C GLY A 91 -14.49 -7.65 -0.03
N THR A 92 -13.67 -8.59 0.42
CA THR A 92 -13.06 -9.61 -0.45
C THR A 92 -14.14 -10.43 -1.16
N GLY A 93 -13.99 -10.62 -2.47
CA GLY A 93 -14.87 -11.47 -3.27
C GLY A 93 -16.15 -10.81 -3.80
N TYR A 94 -16.29 -9.48 -3.66
CA TYR A 94 -17.43 -8.73 -4.22
C TYR A 94 -16.99 -7.74 -5.28
N ASP A 95 -17.63 -7.79 -6.45
CA ASP A 95 -17.38 -6.84 -7.53
C ASP A 95 -17.83 -5.43 -7.15
N GLY A 96 -17.10 -4.42 -7.63
CA GLY A 96 -17.55 -3.04 -7.63
C GLY A 96 -17.74 -2.38 -6.26
N VAL A 97 -17.34 -3.03 -5.16
CA VAL A 97 -17.48 -2.43 -3.83
C VAL A 97 -16.59 -1.20 -3.68
N LYS A 98 -17.07 -0.22 -2.93
CA LYS A 98 -16.42 1.09 -2.82
C LYS A 98 -16.26 1.49 -1.35
N VAL A 99 -15.06 1.89 -1.00
CA VAL A 99 -14.73 2.52 0.29
C VAL A 99 -14.29 3.94 -0.03
N ARG A 100 -15.08 4.94 0.35
CA ARG A 100 -14.84 6.32 -0.11
C ARG A 100 -14.97 7.34 1.00
N ASN A 101 -14.10 8.33 1.04
CA ASN A 101 -14.29 9.52 1.89
C ASN A 101 -14.56 9.17 3.37
N ILE A 102 -13.86 8.20 3.93
CA ILE A 102 -13.94 7.83 5.36
C ILE A 102 -12.54 7.78 5.97
N GLN A 103 -12.48 7.73 7.30
CA GLN A 103 -11.27 7.44 8.05
C GLN A 103 -11.38 6.06 8.70
N VAL A 104 -10.28 5.32 8.71
CA VAL A 104 -10.16 4.00 9.31
C VAL A 104 -8.96 4.01 10.25
N ASP A 105 -9.22 3.81 11.53
CA ASP A 105 -8.23 3.91 12.58
C ASP A 105 -8.15 2.60 13.36
N GLY A 106 -7.06 1.87 13.17
CA GLY A 106 -6.79 0.63 13.91
C GLY A 106 -6.60 0.87 15.42
N ASN A 107 -6.44 2.13 15.83
CA ASN A 107 -6.28 2.53 17.23
C ASN A 107 -5.13 1.82 17.95
N ARG A 108 -4.09 1.38 17.22
CA ARG A 108 -2.96 0.64 17.78
C ARG A 108 -2.34 1.28 19.04
N PRO A 109 -2.18 2.62 19.16
CA PRO A 109 -1.67 3.23 20.39
C PRO A 109 -2.47 2.89 21.66
N ASN A 110 -3.79 2.68 21.54
CA ASN A 110 -4.67 2.40 22.68
C ASN A 110 -5.16 0.94 22.74
N ALA A 111 -5.28 0.28 21.60
CA ALA A 111 -5.74 -1.10 21.45
C ALA A 111 -4.59 -2.12 21.35
N GLY A 112 -3.35 -1.65 21.22
CA GLY A 112 -2.15 -2.48 21.09
C GLY A 112 -1.98 -3.12 19.71
N TYR A 113 -0.77 -3.63 19.48
CA TYR A 113 -0.46 -4.51 18.35
C TYR A 113 -1.19 -5.86 18.51
N LEU A 114 -1.74 -6.37 17.42
CA LEU A 114 -2.34 -7.70 17.37
C LEU A 114 -1.50 -8.59 16.46
N HIS A 115 -0.77 -9.52 17.07
CA HIS A 115 -0.01 -10.52 16.31
C HIS A 115 -0.94 -11.35 15.43
N ASN A 116 -0.56 -11.53 14.16
CA ASN A 116 -1.39 -12.16 13.11
C ASN A 116 -2.72 -11.43 12.82
N GLY A 117 -2.87 -10.18 13.27
CA GLY A 117 -3.98 -9.32 12.85
C GLY A 117 -3.89 -8.96 11.37
N GLY A 118 -5.03 -8.73 10.74
CA GLY A 118 -5.14 -8.31 9.35
C GLY A 118 -4.81 -6.84 9.12
N ALA A 119 -5.03 -6.38 7.88
CA ALA A 119 -4.95 -4.97 7.53
C ALA A 119 -6.20 -4.22 8.03
N ASN A 120 -6.13 -2.90 8.22
CA ASN A 120 -7.32 -2.11 8.59
C ASN A 120 -8.47 -2.28 7.58
N ILE A 121 -8.11 -2.34 6.29
CA ILE A 121 -9.03 -2.50 5.16
C ILE A 121 -8.54 -3.69 4.34
N GLU A 122 -9.41 -4.67 4.12
CA GLU A 122 -9.13 -5.82 3.27
C GLU A 122 -10.17 -5.93 2.15
N LEU A 123 -9.68 -5.67 0.93
CA LEU A 123 -10.42 -5.77 -0.32
C LEU A 123 -9.67 -6.74 -1.26
N GLY A 124 -10.21 -6.95 -2.45
CA GLY A 124 -9.69 -7.84 -3.48
C GLY A 124 -10.37 -9.20 -3.46
N GLY A 125 -9.59 -10.28 -3.55
CA GLY A 125 -10.12 -11.62 -3.77
C GLY A 125 -10.71 -11.76 -5.17
N THR A 126 -11.63 -12.72 -5.37
CA THR A 126 -12.27 -12.95 -6.68
C THR A 126 -13.25 -11.83 -6.96
N SER A 127 -12.75 -10.74 -7.53
CA SER A 127 -13.44 -9.47 -7.65
C SER A 127 -12.97 -8.68 -8.85
N ASN A 128 -13.81 -7.75 -9.30
CA ASN A 128 -13.54 -6.83 -10.38
C ASN A 128 -14.03 -5.43 -10.03
N GLY A 129 -13.20 -4.41 -10.27
CA GLY A 129 -13.65 -3.01 -10.25
C GLY A 129 -13.84 -2.39 -8.86
N GLN A 130 -13.16 -2.90 -7.83
CA GLN A 130 -13.26 -2.33 -6.48
C GLN A 130 -12.55 -0.98 -6.37
N VAL A 131 -13.06 -0.09 -5.52
CA VAL A 131 -12.55 1.29 -5.40
C VAL A 131 -12.25 1.64 -3.94
N ILE A 132 -11.06 2.16 -3.69
CA ILE A 132 -10.65 2.82 -2.45
C ILE A 132 -10.21 4.23 -2.80
N ASP A 133 -11.02 5.23 -2.46
CA ASP A 133 -10.84 6.60 -2.94
C ASP A 133 -11.08 7.64 -1.83
N HIS A 134 -10.14 8.58 -1.66
CA HIS A 134 -10.23 9.62 -0.62
C HIS A 134 -10.38 9.06 0.82
N VAL A 135 -9.79 7.90 1.09
CA VAL A 135 -9.79 7.26 2.42
C VAL A 135 -8.56 7.67 3.21
N ALA A 136 -8.72 7.87 4.52
CA ALA A 136 -7.60 7.93 5.45
C ALA A 136 -7.50 6.59 6.21
N SER A 137 -6.35 5.92 6.20
CA SER A 137 -6.13 4.70 7.00
C SER A 137 -4.86 4.80 7.83
N ARG A 138 -4.94 4.54 9.13
CA ARG A 138 -3.80 4.73 10.06
C ARG A 138 -3.81 3.76 11.24
N ASN A 139 -2.68 3.70 11.93
CA ASN A 139 -2.50 2.98 13.19
C ASN A 139 -2.97 1.51 13.13
N PRO A 140 -2.60 0.73 12.10
CA PRO A 140 -3.08 -0.63 11.96
C PRO A 140 -2.56 -1.50 13.10
N ARG A 141 -3.42 -2.36 13.63
CA ARG A 141 -3.04 -3.31 14.68
C ARG A 141 -2.25 -4.50 14.13
N GLY A 142 -2.50 -4.85 12.87
CA GLY A 142 -1.78 -5.89 12.15
C GLY A 142 -0.65 -5.32 11.28
N TRP A 143 -0.50 -5.90 10.09
CA TRP A 143 0.67 -5.74 9.23
C TRP A 143 0.50 -4.71 8.09
N SER A 144 -0.69 -4.14 7.88
CA SER A 144 -0.88 -3.15 6.81
C SER A 144 -2.03 -2.18 7.10
N CYS A 145 -1.93 -0.94 6.59
CA CYS A 145 -3.03 0.01 6.61
C CYS A 145 -4.10 -0.32 5.53
N LEU A 146 -3.73 -0.94 4.42
CA LEU A 146 -4.64 -1.31 3.34
C LEU A 146 -4.09 -2.52 2.59
N HIS A 147 -4.90 -3.57 2.44
CA HIS A 147 -4.57 -4.72 1.61
C HIS A 147 -5.63 -4.95 0.53
N VAL A 148 -5.20 -4.98 -0.73
CA VAL A 148 -6.00 -5.47 -1.85
C VAL A 148 -5.42 -6.81 -2.29
N THR A 149 -6.03 -7.89 -1.83
CA THR A 149 -5.53 -9.25 -1.98
C THR A 149 -5.86 -9.87 -3.34
N GLU A 150 -5.03 -10.82 -3.73
CA GLU A 150 -5.16 -11.70 -4.88
C GLU A 150 -6.29 -12.73 -4.75
N SER A 151 -6.53 -13.53 -5.79
CA SER A 151 -7.22 -14.84 -5.64
C SER A 151 -6.92 -15.85 -6.75
N GLY A 152 -5.63 -16.02 -7.07
CA GLY A 152 -5.19 -16.92 -8.16
C GLY A 152 -5.51 -16.38 -9.55
N ASP A 153 -5.44 -17.24 -10.58
CA ASP A 153 -5.38 -16.84 -11.99
C ASP A 153 -6.63 -16.14 -12.56
N SER A 154 -7.79 -16.28 -11.91
CA SER A 154 -9.04 -15.58 -12.26
C SER A 154 -9.42 -14.48 -11.27
N GLY A 155 -8.45 -14.07 -10.44
CA GLY A 155 -8.68 -13.28 -9.24
C GLY A 155 -8.86 -11.79 -9.46
N CYS A 156 -8.53 -11.03 -8.42
CA CYS A 156 -8.72 -9.58 -8.36
C CYS A 156 -8.22 -8.87 -9.63
N ARG A 157 -9.07 -8.01 -10.20
CA ARG A 157 -8.72 -7.17 -11.35
C ARG A 157 -9.39 -5.79 -11.32
N ASN A 158 -8.78 -4.84 -12.02
CA ASN A 158 -9.32 -3.49 -12.24
C ASN A 158 -9.66 -2.75 -10.93
N ALA A 159 -8.89 -2.96 -9.86
CA ALA A 159 -9.04 -2.17 -8.65
C ALA A 159 -8.48 -0.75 -8.86
N THR A 160 -9.06 0.21 -8.14
CA THR A 160 -8.61 1.62 -8.13
C THR A 160 -8.34 2.04 -6.70
N VAL A 161 -7.10 2.42 -6.40
CA VAL A 161 -6.66 2.91 -5.08
C VAL A 161 -6.09 4.31 -5.24
N THR A 162 -6.91 5.33 -4.98
CA THR A 162 -6.61 6.71 -5.36
C THR A 162 -6.85 7.74 -4.26
N ASN A 163 -6.05 8.81 -4.27
CA ASN A 163 -6.28 9.99 -3.43
C ASN A 163 -6.35 9.69 -1.92
N ASN A 164 -5.65 8.66 -1.44
CA ASN A 164 -5.75 8.24 -0.05
C ASN A 164 -4.64 8.85 0.82
N ASP A 165 -4.97 9.08 2.10
CA ASP A 165 -4.03 9.48 3.16
C ASP A 165 -3.70 8.26 4.02
N ILE A 166 -2.51 7.68 3.84
CA ILE A 166 -2.13 6.44 4.51
C ILE A 166 -1.03 6.71 5.54
N GLY A 167 -1.27 6.25 6.76
CA GLY A 167 -0.31 6.22 7.84
C GLY A 167 -0.56 7.20 9.00
N PRO A 168 0.25 7.10 10.07
CA PRO A 168 1.40 6.21 10.22
C PRO A 168 1.03 4.72 10.26
N CYS A 169 1.92 3.86 9.75
CA CYS A 169 1.74 2.41 9.72
C CYS A 169 2.92 1.69 10.42
N GLY A 170 2.62 1.09 11.57
CA GLY A 170 3.56 0.27 12.35
C GLY A 170 4.57 1.07 13.18
N HIS A 171 5.52 0.35 13.78
CA HIS A 171 6.63 0.90 14.56
C HIS A 171 7.93 0.13 14.27
N SER A 172 9.06 0.80 14.43
CA SER A 172 10.37 0.15 14.33
C SER A 172 10.63 -0.85 15.46
N GLY A 173 11.31 -1.93 15.11
CA GLY A 173 11.82 -2.90 16.07
C GLY A 173 10.82 -3.99 16.43
N THR A 174 11.09 -4.63 17.55
CA THR A 174 10.31 -5.77 18.06
C THR A 174 9.71 -5.46 19.42
N ASN A 175 8.58 -6.08 19.74
CA ASN A 175 8.02 -6.04 21.10
C ASN A 175 8.80 -6.94 22.06
N SER A 176 8.40 -6.97 23.34
CA SER A 176 9.03 -7.82 24.37
C SER A 176 8.96 -9.32 24.07
N ALA A 177 8.10 -9.76 23.15
CA ALA A 177 8.00 -11.14 22.68
C ALA A 177 8.83 -11.39 21.41
N GLY A 178 9.65 -10.43 20.97
CA GLY A 178 10.46 -10.52 19.75
C GLY A 178 9.68 -10.37 18.44
N GLN A 179 8.40 -9.98 18.50
CA GLN A 179 7.57 -9.84 17.30
C GLN A 179 7.82 -8.48 16.64
N GLY A 180 8.09 -8.50 15.34
CA GLY A 180 8.22 -7.32 14.52
C GLY A 180 6.98 -6.45 14.57
N GLN A 181 7.17 -5.15 14.76
CA GLN A 181 6.09 -4.19 14.87
C GLN A 181 5.79 -3.43 13.58
N TRP A 182 6.47 -3.80 12.49
CA TRP A 182 6.39 -3.14 11.20
C TRP A 182 5.01 -3.31 10.56
N ALA A 183 4.64 -2.36 9.72
CA ALA A 183 3.46 -2.47 8.88
C ALA A 183 3.66 -1.72 7.57
N ASP A 184 3.02 -2.24 6.53
CA ASP A 184 2.90 -1.61 5.24
C ASP A 184 1.91 -0.44 5.25
N GLY A 185 2.11 0.50 4.32
CA GLY A 185 1.07 1.43 3.93
C GLY A 185 -0.01 0.73 3.10
N ILE A 186 0.37 0.33 1.88
CA ILE A 186 -0.50 -0.34 0.92
C ILE A 186 0.14 -1.66 0.50
N SER A 187 -0.59 -2.75 0.64
CA SER A 187 -0.22 -4.07 0.16
C SER A 187 -1.16 -4.42 -0.99
N PHE A 188 -0.63 -4.74 -2.17
CA PHE A 188 -1.42 -4.73 -3.39
C PHE A 188 -1.08 -5.87 -4.35
N ALA A 189 -2.09 -6.67 -4.71
CA ALA A 189 -1.93 -7.83 -5.60
C ALA A 189 -2.90 -7.84 -6.79
N CYS A 190 -3.80 -6.85 -6.91
CA CYS A 190 -4.83 -6.86 -7.95
C CYS A 190 -4.26 -6.59 -9.35
N THR A 191 -4.72 -7.31 -10.37
CA THR A 191 -4.20 -7.18 -11.74
C THR A 191 -4.86 -6.04 -12.52
N ALA A 192 -4.21 -5.54 -13.57
CA ALA A 192 -4.75 -4.50 -14.48
C ALA A 192 -5.37 -3.31 -13.73
N SER A 193 -4.70 -2.86 -12.67
CA SER A 193 -5.25 -1.92 -11.70
C SER A 193 -4.49 -0.60 -11.65
N GLU A 194 -4.98 0.33 -10.84
CA GLU A 194 -4.35 1.62 -10.59
C GLU A 194 -4.15 1.86 -9.10
N VAL A 195 -2.93 2.26 -8.72
CA VAL A 195 -2.59 2.79 -7.40
C VAL A 195 -1.94 4.15 -7.60
N SER A 196 -2.71 5.23 -7.46
CA SER A 196 -2.23 6.56 -7.83
C SER A 196 -2.64 7.69 -6.89
N ASP A 197 -1.84 8.75 -6.89
CA ASP A 197 -2.15 10.00 -6.19
C ASP A 197 -2.37 9.80 -4.66
N ASN A 198 -1.78 8.76 -4.06
CA ASN A 198 -1.86 8.52 -2.63
C ASN A 198 -0.70 9.21 -1.90
N THR A 199 -0.95 9.67 -0.68
CA THR A 199 0.08 10.15 0.25
C THR A 199 0.27 9.13 1.36
N ILE A 200 1.45 8.50 1.41
CA ILE A 200 1.83 7.49 2.40
C ILE A 200 2.90 8.09 3.31
N VAL A 201 2.61 8.23 4.61
CA VAL A 201 3.52 8.82 5.60
C VAL A 201 3.82 7.83 6.70
N SER A 202 5.11 7.70 7.03
CA SER A 202 5.61 6.84 8.10
C SER A 202 5.17 5.36 8.00
N PRO A 203 5.31 4.69 6.83
CA PRO A 203 5.29 3.23 6.78
C PRO A 203 6.56 2.68 7.42
N THR A 204 6.52 1.52 8.05
CA THR A 204 7.72 0.95 8.72
C THR A 204 8.26 -0.30 8.01
N ASP A 205 7.40 -1.01 7.26
CA ASP A 205 7.82 -2.09 6.36
C ASP A 205 7.93 -1.56 4.92
N GLY A 206 6.89 -1.71 4.09
CA GLY A 206 6.77 -1.09 2.77
C GLY A 206 5.80 0.10 2.73
N GLY A 207 6.14 1.15 1.98
CA GLY A 207 5.15 2.19 1.64
C GLY A 207 4.03 1.62 0.75
N ILE A 208 4.43 1.02 -0.37
CA ILE A 208 3.59 0.25 -1.28
C ILE A 208 4.30 -1.07 -1.60
N VAL A 209 3.69 -2.21 -1.26
CA VAL A 209 4.20 -3.55 -1.58
C VAL A 209 3.35 -4.15 -2.68
N ILE A 210 3.99 -4.46 -3.81
CA ILE A 210 3.33 -5.05 -4.97
C ILE A 210 3.58 -6.55 -4.94
N PHE A 211 2.52 -7.31 -4.67
CA PHE A 211 2.50 -8.77 -4.66
C PHE A 211 2.16 -9.27 -6.06
N GLY A 212 3.08 -9.12 -7.02
CA GLY A 212 2.89 -9.52 -8.42
C GLY A 212 1.56 -9.01 -9.02
N ALA A 213 1.51 -7.81 -9.57
CA ALA A 213 0.25 -7.21 -10.03
C ALA A 213 0.28 -6.92 -11.54
N PRO A 214 0.31 -7.95 -12.42
CA PRO A 214 0.51 -7.73 -13.85
C PRO A 214 -0.51 -6.76 -14.45
N GLY A 215 -0.02 -5.84 -15.27
CA GLY A 215 -0.78 -4.75 -15.89
C GLY A 215 -1.10 -3.56 -14.98
N THR A 216 -0.67 -3.57 -13.72
CA THR A 216 -0.98 -2.49 -12.77
C THR A 216 -0.03 -1.31 -12.91
N THR A 217 -0.59 -0.11 -12.78
CA THR A 217 0.17 1.15 -12.74
C THR A 217 0.17 1.73 -11.33
N VAL A 218 1.37 2.00 -10.80
CA VAL A 218 1.62 2.66 -9.51
C VAL A 218 2.27 4.02 -9.81
N THR A 219 1.50 5.10 -9.69
CA THR A 219 1.96 6.40 -10.20
C THR A 219 1.54 7.61 -9.37
N ARG A 220 2.37 8.66 -9.35
CA ARG A 220 2.10 9.94 -8.67
C ARG A 220 1.82 9.81 -7.16
N ASN A 221 2.27 8.71 -6.54
CA ASN A 221 2.18 8.57 -5.10
C ASN A 221 3.31 9.37 -4.44
N THR A 222 3.05 9.91 -3.26
CA THR A 222 4.04 10.53 -2.39
C THR A 222 4.28 9.63 -1.18
N ILE A 223 5.51 9.16 -0.98
CA ILE A 223 5.86 8.22 0.07
C ILE A 223 6.99 8.82 0.92
N ILE A 224 6.71 9.00 2.21
CA ILE A 224 7.59 9.72 3.13
C ILE A 224 7.88 8.84 4.35
N SER A 225 9.15 8.56 4.64
CA SER A 225 9.49 7.82 5.85
C SER A 225 9.28 8.64 7.11
N SER A 226 9.19 7.96 8.25
CA SER A 226 9.07 8.62 9.55
C SER A 226 10.30 9.46 9.88
N GLU A 227 10.15 10.43 10.79
CA GLU A 227 11.27 11.13 11.42
C GLU A 227 11.86 10.32 12.58
N THR A 228 11.09 9.37 13.14
CA THR A 228 11.45 8.59 14.34
C THR A 228 11.66 7.12 14.07
N ASP A 229 10.96 6.56 13.09
CA ASP A 229 10.99 5.13 12.78
C ASP A 229 11.79 4.86 11.50
N LEU A 230 12.53 3.75 11.48
CA LEU A 230 13.06 3.15 10.28
C LEU A 230 11.91 2.68 9.38
N SER A 231 12.04 2.96 8.08
CA SER A 231 11.23 2.38 7.03
C SER A 231 12.10 1.48 6.16
N PHE A 232 11.71 0.23 5.94
CA PHE A 232 12.53 -0.68 5.13
C PHE A 232 12.54 -0.28 3.65
N GLY A 233 11.37 0.03 3.07
CA GLY A 233 11.34 0.51 1.69
C GLY A 233 10.09 1.25 1.28
N ALA A 234 10.19 2.07 0.23
CA ALA A 234 9.08 2.88 -0.22
C ALA A 234 8.16 2.14 -1.21
N ILE A 235 8.69 1.54 -2.28
CA ILE A 235 7.92 0.71 -3.22
C ILE A 235 8.64 -0.62 -3.47
N ASN A 236 7.95 -1.75 -3.31
CA ASN A 236 8.61 -3.05 -3.30
C ASN A 236 7.99 -4.00 -4.34
N LEU A 237 8.81 -4.49 -5.28
CA LEU A 237 8.46 -5.53 -6.26
C LEU A 237 9.20 -6.81 -5.87
N VAL A 238 8.83 -7.36 -4.73
CA VAL A 238 9.66 -8.33 -3.97
C VAL A 238 8.92 -9.60 -3.57
N ASP A 239 7.65 -9.75 -3.97
CA ASP A 239 6.82 -10.89 -3.60
C ASP A 239 6.48 -11.81 -4.79
N PRO A 240 6.33 -13.13 -4.56
CA PRO A 240 6.24 -14.14 -5.61
C PRO A 240 4.82 -14.43 -6.12
N THR A 241 3.81 -13.67 -5.71
CA THR A 241 2.42 -13.89 -6.13
C THR A 241 2.30 -13.88 -7.67
N TYR A 242 1.33 -14.63 -8.21
CA TYR A 242 1.20 -14.91 -9.65
C TYR A 242 2.48 -15.49 -10.26
N ASN A 243 3.16 -16.37 -9.52
CA ASN A 243 4.44 -16.98 -9.91
C ASN A 243 5.53 -15.94 -10.22
N GLY A 244 5.53 -14.82 -9.48
CA GLY A 244 6.46 -13.71 -9.65
C GLY A 244 6.22 -12.91 -10.91
N ASN A 245 5.00 -12.86 -11.42
CA ASN A 245 4.65 -12.15 -12.65
C ASN A 245 4.39 -10.66 -12.36
N TYR A 246 5.20 -9.80 -12.99
CA TYR A 246 5.07 -8.35 -12.98
C TYR A 246 4.93 -7.80 -14.41
N ALA A 247 4.52 -8.62 -15.38
CA ALA A 247 4.36 -8.19 -16.76
C ALA A 247 3.48 -6.94 -16.87
N ASN A 248 4.00 -5.93 -17.54
CA ASN A 248 3.40 -4.62 -17.75
C ASN A 248 3.11 -3.83 -16.46
N VAL A 249 3.76 -4.18 -15.33
CA VAL A 249 3.76 -3.31 -14.15
C VAL A 249 4.52 -2.03 -14.48
N LYS A 250 3.94 -0.90 -14.08
CA LYS A 250 4.54 0.43 -14.22
C LYS A 250 4.65 1.09 -12.87
N VAL A 251 5.83 1.56 -12.51
CA VAL A 251 6.07 2.37 -11.31
C VAL A 251 6.63 3.72 -11.76
N THR A 252 5.76 4.72 -11.89
CA THR A 252 6.13 5.97 -12.57
C THR A 252 5.77 7.22 -11.81
N ASP A 253 6.64 8.23 -11.88
CA ASP A 253 6.34 9.58 -11.39
C ASP A 253 5.96 9.64 -9.90
N ASN A 254 6.44 8.70 -9.09
CA ASN A 254 6.27 8.72 -7.64
C ASN A 254 7.34 9.61 -6.99
N THR A 255 6.98 10.26 -5.88
CA THR A 255 7.90 11.04 -5.04
C THR A 255 8.21 10.27 -3.76
N ILE A 256 9.50 10.00 -3.52
CA ILE A 256 9.97 9.25 -2.36
C ILE A 256 10.92 10.14 -1.53
N GLN A 257 10.60 10.30 -0.25
CA GLN A 257 11.38 11.13 0.67
C GLN A 257 11.79 10.33 1.92
N GLY A 258 13.09 10.13 2.10
CA GLY A 258 13.65 9.60 3.34
C GLY A 258 13.84 10.70 4.38
N ARG A 259 13.00 10.78 5.41
CA ARG A 259 13.21 11.71 6.55
C ARG A 259 14.20 11.15 7.55
N LYS A 260 13.87 10.02 8.20
CA LYS A 260 14.84 9.27 9.00
C LYS A 260 15.68 8.38 8.12
N LEU A 261 15.08 7.33 7.55
CA LEU A 261 15.73 6.42 6.62
C LEU A 261 14.69 5.61 5.83
N PHE A 262 14.89 5.50 4.52
CA PHE A 262 14.46 4.32 3.76
C PHE A 262 15.68 3.44 3.48
N GLY A 263 15.59 2.15 3.80
CA GLY A 263 16.63 1.20 3.38
C GLY A 263 16.70 1.10 1.85
N SER A 264 15.55 0.89 1.23
CA SER A 264 15.39 0.90 -0.23
C SER A 264 14.33 1.91 -0.68
N GLY A 265 14.59 2.63 -1.77
CA GLY A 265 13.57 3.46 -2.41
C GLY A 265 12.57 2.56 -3.16
N ILE A 266 13.00 2.00 -4.29
CA ILE A 266 12.25 1.01 -5.06
C ILE A 266 13.05 -0.28 -5.11
N ALA A 267 12.65 -1.30 -4.36
CA ALA A 267 13.33 -2.61 -4.36
C ALA A 267 12.77 -3.50 -5.48
N ILE A 268 13.64 -4.08 -6.31
CA ILE A 268 13.22 -4.86 -7.50
C ILE A 268 13.87 -6.25 -7.51
N GLY A 269 13.02 -7.28 -7.39
CA GLY A 269 13.38 -8.66 -7.65
C GLY A 269 13.47 -9.54 -6.40
N ALA A 270 13.61 -10.84 -6.63
CA ALA A 270 13.46 -11.89 -5.62
C ALA A 270 14.55 -11.91 -4.54
N CYS A 271 15.60 -11.09 -4.69
CA CYS A 271 16.77 -11.13 -3.81
C CYS A 271 17.04 -9.78 -3.12
N THR A 272 16.19 -8.78 -3.30
CA THR A 272 16.44 -7.43 -2.76
C THR A 272 15.89 -7.18 -1.35
N TRP A 273 14.83 -7.87 -0.92
CA TRP A 273 14.12 -7.55 0.34
C TRP A 273 14.75 -8.15 1.59
N SER A 274 14.31 -9.35 2.03
CA SER A 274 14.81 -10.04 3.21
C SER A 274 14.96 -11.55 2.97
N GLY A 275 15.83 -12.19 3.77
CA GLY A 275 16.08 -13.64 3.71
C GLY A 275 17.10 -14.06 2.64
N PRO A 276 17.47 -15.36 2.58
CA PRO A 276 18.31 -15.86 1.51
C PRO A 276 17.62 -15.56 0.17
N CYS A 277 18.39 -15.12 -0.81
CA CYS A 277 17.92 -14.98 -2.18
C CYS A 277 17.10 -16.22 -2.54
N ARG A 278 15.84 -16.02 -2.95
CA ARG A 278 14.93 -17.13 -3.29
C ARG A 278 15.34 -17.76 -4.63
N SER A 279 16.64 -17.93 -4.87
CA SER A 279 17.20 -18.65 -6.01
C SER A 279 16.61 -20.07 -6.05
N PRO A 280 16.21 -20.58 -7.23
CA PRO A 280 16.41 -20.03 -8.57
C PRO A 280 15.31 -19.08 -9.06
N TYR A 281 14.43 -18.57 -8.20
CA TYR A 281 13.24 -17.82 -8.61
C TYR A 281 13.60 -16.38 -9.03
N PHE A 282 13.53 -16.12 -10.33
CA PHE A 282 13.48 -14.78 -10.90
C PHE A 282 12.02 -14.31 -10.94
N TYR A 283 11.79 -13.06 -10.56
CA TYR A 283 10.54 -12.38 -10.90
C TYR A 283 10.61 -11.84 -12.31
N LYS A 284 9.46 -11.73 -12.97
CA LYS A 284 9.38 -11.67 -14.43
C LYS A 284 8.65 -10.42 -14.89
N GLY A 285 9.27 -9.69 -15.82
CA GLY A 285 8.69 -8.55 -16.48
C GLY A 285 7.88 -8.91 -17.74
N PRO A 286 7.72 -7.95 -18.67
CA PRO A 286 8.41 -6.65 -18.73
C PRO A 286 7.89 -5.64 -17.69
N THR A 287 8.77 -4.95 -16.98
CA THR A 287 8.40 -3.88 -16.02
C THR A 287 9.08 -2.56 -16.36
N THR A 288 8.37 -1.45 -16.16
CA THR A 288 8.88 -0.09 -16.35
C THR A 288 8.89 0.70 -15.03
N VAL A 289 10.05 1.23 -14.67
CA VAL A 289 10.25 2.08 -13.47
C VAL A 289 10.92 3.39 -13.91
N THR A 290 10.13 4.47 -14.04
CA THR A 290 10.62 5.70 -14.67
C THR A 290 10.06 6.97 -14.06
N GLY A 291 10.80 8.08 -14.12
CA GLY A 291 10.30 9.39 -13.69
C GLY A 291 10.11 9.55 -12.18
N ASN A 292 10.51 8.56 -11.38
CA ASN A 292 10.40 8.66 -9.92
C ASN A 292 11.45 9.61 -9.37
N LYS A 293 11.09 10.39 -8.35
CA LYS A 293 11.97 11.36 -7.69
C LYS A 293 12.30 10.91 -6.27
N PHE A 294 13.58 10.94 -5.94
CA PHE A 294 14.11 10.49 -4.65
C PHE A 294 14.80 11.64 -3.92
N SER A 295 14.55 11.76 -2.62
CA SER A 295 15.21 12.76 -1.78
C SER A 295 15.43 12.31 -0.34
N GLY A 296 16.42 12.92 0.34
CA GLY A 296 16.73 12.68 1.74
C GLY A 296 17.52 11.40 2.00
N ASN A 297 17.32 10.81 3.17
CA ASN A 297 18.06 9.64 3.67
C ASN A 297 17.50 8.35 3.07
N ILE A 298 18.07 7.93 1.94
CA ILE A 298 17.72 6.66 1.26
C ILE A 298 19.02 5.92 0.98
N ALA A 299 19.21 4.73 1.55
CA ALA A 299 20.49 4.03 1.40
C ALA A 299 20.69 3.49 -0.03
N PHE A 300 19.65 2.87 -0.59
CA PHE A 300 19.65 2.37 -1.96
C PHE A 300 18.38 2.83 -2.65
N ALA A 301 18.45 3.83 -3.53
CA ALA A 301 17.24 4.33 -4.20
C ALA A 301 16.61 3.24 -5.08
N ILE A 302 17.41 2.48 -5.84
CA ILE A 302 16.90 1.35 -6.64
C ILE A 302 17.94 0.23 -6.65
N PRO A 303 17.88 -0.74 -5.72
CA PRO A 303 18.61 -2.00 -5.81
C PRO A 303 17.85 -3.02 -6.67
N ILE A 304 18.57 -3.75 -7.53
CA ILE A 304 17.99 -4.75 -8.44
C ILE A 304 18.73 -6.09 -8.35
N ASN A 305 18.00 -7.16 -8.04
CA ASN A 305 18.52 -8.54 -8.09
C ASN A 305 17.40 -9.58 -8.13
N GLY A 306 17.52 -10.58 -9.02
CA GLY A 306 16.56 -11.67 -9.18
C GLY A 306 15.40 -11.31 -10.11
N TRP A 307 15.72 -10.79 -11.30
CA TRP A 307 14.75 -10.37 -12.33
C TRP A 307 14.97 -11.00 -13.72
N SER A 308 13.91 -11.35 -14.44
CA SER A 308 13.95 -11.83 -15.83
C SER A 308 12.92 -11.13 -16.72
N ASP A 309 13.03 -11.37 -18.03
CA ASP A 309 11.98 -11.07 -19.03
C ASP A 309 11.65 -9.57 -19.20
N GLY A 310 12.68 -8.72 -19.16
CA GLY A 310 12.56 -7.31 -19.53
C GLY A 310 12.45 -6.38 -18.31
N LEU A 311 13.38 -5.44 -18.22
CA LEU A 311 13.34 -4.40 -17.18
C LEU A 311 13.82 -3.07 -17.73
N LYS A 312 12.98 -2.04 -17.64
CA LYS A 312 13.34 -0.67 -17.97
C LYS A 312 13.34 0.18 -16.70
N VAL A 313 14.51 0.68 -16.30
CA VAL A 313 14.68 1.59 -15.16
C VAL A 313 15.44 2.83 -15.61
N THR A 314 14.71 3.86 -16.04
CA THR A 314 15.31 5.05 -16.67
C THR A 314 14.65 6.35 -16.22
N GLY A 315 15.39 7.46 -16.29
CA GLY A 315 14.83 8.79 -16.00
C GLY A 315 14.37 8.97 -14.55
N ASN A 316 14.89 8.19 -13.60
CA ASN A 316 14.63 8.39 -12.18
C ASN A 316 15.62 9.41 -11.61
N ASP A 317 15.13 10.40 -10.88
CA ASP A 317 15.93 11.50 -10.33
C ASP A 317 16.35 11.18 -8.89
N ILE A 318 17.64 10.92 -8.71
CA ILE A 318 18.27 10.68 -7.39
C ILE A 318 19.09 11.87 -6.89
N SER A 319 18.99 13.04 -7.54
CA SER A 319 19.81 14.22 -7.21
C SER A 319 19.56 14.74 -5.78
N GLY A 320 18.38 14.48 -5.21
CA GLY A 320 18.02 14.87 -3.86
C GLY A 320 18.43 13.88 -2.76
N VAL A 321 19.04 12.73 -3.09
CA VAL A 321 19.44 11.72 -2.09
C VAL A 321 20.74 12.14 -1.41
N ASN A 322 20.76 12.06 -0.08
CA ASN A 322 21.92 12.44 0.73
C ASN A 322 23.11 11.51 0.45
N LYS A 323 24.33 12.07 0.43
CA LYS A 323 25.59 11.34 0.24
C LYS A 323 26.69 11.94 1.13
N PRO A 324 27.66 11.13 1.61
CA PRO A 324 27.72 9.67 1.49
C PRO A 324 26.63 8.99 2.33
N VAL A 325 26.21 7.77 1.97
CA VAL A 325 25.20 7.00 2.73
C VAL A 325 25.64 6.80 4.19
N SER A 326 26.95 6.63 4.40
CA SER A 326 27.57 6.51 5.72
C SER A 326 27.43 7.76 6.59
N SER A 327 26.90 8.88 6.11
CA SER A 327 26.63 10.05 6.96
C SER A 327 25.36 9.91 7.81
N TYR A 328 24.41 9.05 7.40
CA TYR A 328 23.10 8.90 8.06
C TYR A 328 22.68 7.45 8.34
N ALA A 329 23.40 6.46 7.81
CA ALA A 329 23.11 5.04 8.03
C ALA A 329 24.37 4.22 8.33
N THR A 330 24.18 2.98 8.78
CA THR A 330 25.21 1.95 8.95
C THR A 330 24.84 0.68 8.21
N ASP A 331 25.82 -0.16 7.90
CA ASP A 331 25.70 -1.38 7.10
C ASP A 331 26.04 -2.65 7.90
N ASN A 332 26.00 -2.57 9.24
CA ASN A 332 26.49 -3.63 10.12
C ASN A 332 25.86 -5.00 9.84
N GLN A 333 24.58 -5.02 9.43
CA GLN A 333 23.81 -6.23 9.12
C GLN A 333 23.88 -6.64 7.63
N CYS A 334 24.60 -5.89 6.80
CA CYS A 334 24.63 -6.10 5.36
C CYS A 334 25.60 -7.21 4.94
N THR A 335 25.29 -7.87 3.82
CA THR A 335 26.20 -8.83 3.18
C THR A 335 27.41 -8.12 2.58
N GLY A 336 28.56 -8.78 2.44
CA GLY A 336 29.79 -8.14 1.96
C GLY A 336 29.66 -7.42 0.60
N ALA A 337 28.85 -7.96 -0.32
CA ALA A 337 28.56 -7.30 -1.59
C ALA A 337 27.75 -6.01 -1.39
N VAL A 338 26.74 -6.03 -0.50
CA VAL A 338 25.95 -4.83 -0.17
C VAL A 338 26.77 -3.80 0.59
N LYS A 339 27.70 -4.23 1.48
CA LYS A 339 28.66 -3.32 2.15
C LYS A 339 29.51 -2.54 1.15
N THR A 340 30.03 -3.21 0.13
CA THR A 340 30.83 -2.55 -0.93
C THR A 340 30.01 -1.48 -1.67
N LEU A 341 28.73 -1.77 -1.97
CA LEU A 341 27.81 -0.81 -2.58
C LEU A 341 27.50 0.36 -1.64
N PHE A 342 27.31 0.07 -0.35
CA PHE A 342 27.07 1.07 0.69
C PHE A 342 28.25 2.03 0.84
N GLU A 343 29.47 1.51 1.00
CA GLU A 343 30.71 2.28 1.18
C GLU A 343 30.98 3.22 -0.01
N SER A 344 30.66 2.78 -1.23
CA SER A 344 30.77 3.58 -2.44
C SER A 344 29.58 4.51 -2.70
N SER A 345 28.55 4.50 -1.83
CA SER A 345 27.29 5.23 -2.03
C SER A 345 26.65 4.94 -3.40
N ALA A 346 26.65 3.68 -3.80
CA ALA A 346 26.01 3.17 -5.01
C ALA A 346 24.47 3.13 -4.87
N ILE A 347 23.87 4.32 -4.87
CA ILE A 347 22.43 4.55 -4.68
C ILE A 347 21.56 3.79 -5.70
N LEU A 348 22.03 3.71 -6.95
CA LEU A 348 21.44 2.89 -8.00
C LEU A 348 22.39 1.74 -8.28
N ASN A 349 21.94 0.51 -8.05
CA ASN A 349 22.80 -0.65 -8.19
C ASN A 349 22.04 -1.89 -8.67
N TYR A 350 22.78 -2.80 -9.29
CA TYR A 350 22.24 -4.07 -9.74
C TYR A 350 23.28 -5.17 -9.70
N TYR A 351 22.85 -6.42 -9.55
CA TYR A 351 23.73 -7.58 -9.73
C TYR A 351 23.63 -8.10 -11.17
N PRO A 352 24.69 -8.03 -12.00
CA PRO A 352 24.62 -8.39 -13.42
C PRO A 352 24.12 -9.81 -13.70
N ASN A 353 24.59 -10.80 -12.92
CA ASN A 353 24.15 -12.20 -13.07
C ASN A 353 22.77 -12.45 -12.46
N GLY A 354 22.24 -11.49 -11.70
CA GLY A 354 20.90 -11.51 -11.13
C GLY A 354 19.82 -10.94 -12.05
N ILE A 355 20.17 -10.53 -13.28
CA ILE A 355 19.21 -10.07 -14.29
C ILE A 355 19.34 -10.91 -15.55
N GLN A 356 18.24 -11.52 -15.97
CA GLN A 356 18.14 -12.29 -17.20
C GLN A 356 17.28 -11.54 -18.24
N GLY A 357 17.58 -11.74 -19.52
CA GLY A 357 16.86 -11.08 -20.62
C GLY A 357 17.27 -9.62 -20.82
N THR A 358 16.39 -8.84 -21.46
CA THR A 358 16.66 -7.44 -21.82
C THR A 358 16.59 -6.53 -20.60
N LYS A 359 17.53 -5.58 -20.52
CA LYS A 359 17.51 -4.51 -19.53
C LYS A 359 17.89 -3.18 -20.16
N ASP A 360 17.22 -2.13 -19.73
CA ASP A 360 17.48 -0.74 -20.06
C ASP A 360 17.59 0.03 -18.75
N LEU A 361 18.81 0.26 -18.28
CA LEU A 361 19.09 0.93 -17.01
C LEU A 361 19.72 2.30 -17.28
N GLN A 362 19.33 3.33 -16.54
CA GLN A 362 20.00 4.63 -16.63
C GLN A 362 21.48 4.54 -16.27
N ARG A 363 22.27 5.45 -16.83
CA ARG A 363 23.75 5.42 -16.80
C ARG A 363 24.36 5.35 -15.40
N ASP A 364 23.67 5.87 -14.40
CA ASP A 364 24.17 5.98 -13.02
C ASP A 364 24.18 4.66 -12.25
N PHE A 365 23.61 3.59 -12.81
CA PHE A 365 23.61 2.27 -12.18
C PHE A 365 25.03 1.70 -12.05
N VAL A 366 25.36 1.29 -10.82
CA VAL A 366 26.61 0.61 -10.49
C VAL A 366 26.39 -0.90 -10.49
N SER A 367 27.23 -1.64 -11.23
CA SER A 367 27.22 -3.09 -11.19
C SER A 367 27.87 -3.60 -9.90
N SER A 368 27.15 -4.41 -9.14
CA SER A 368 27.69 -5.15 -8.00
C SER A 368 28.65 -6.25 -8.48
N SER A 369 29.84 -6.31 -7.87
CA SER A 369 30.83 -7.37 -8.13
C SER A 369 30.45 -8.72 -7.52
N GLY A 370 29.59 -8.70 -6.49
CA GLY A 370 29.06 -9.90 -5.83
C GLY A 370 27.54 -9.95 -5.82
N ASN A 371 26.99 -11.10 -5.42
CA ASN A 371 25.55 -11.28 -5.26
C ASN A 371 25.03 -10.49 -4.04
N GLY A 372 24.62 -9.25 -4.25
CA GLY A 372 24.05 -8.39 -3.19
C GLY A 372 22.62 -8.81 -2.87
N THR A 373 22.36 -9.19 -1.62
CA THR A 373 21.04 -9.60 -1.14
C THR A 373 20.69 -8.89 0.16
N ASN A 374 19.40 -8.77 0.45
CA ASN A 374 18.89 -8.17 1.68
C ASN A 374 19.27 -6.68 1.84
N PHE A 375 18.74 -5.79 1.00
CA PHE A 375 19.06 -4.36 0.99
C PHE A 375 18.35 -3.55 2.08
N ILE A 376 17.46 -4.18 2.86
CA ILE A 376 16.86 -3.57 4.05
C ILE A 376 17.76 -3.69 5.29
N CYS A 377 18.97 -4.22 5.13
CA CYS A 377 19.96 -4.45 6.19
C CYS A 377 20.57 -3.19 6.83
N VAL A 378 20.25 -2.01 6.33
CA VAL A 378 20.83 -0.76 6.82
C VAL A 378 20.07 -0.23 8.03
N GLU A 379 20.79 0.37 8.96
CA GLU A 379 20.23 0.96 10.18
C GLU A 379 20.53 2.47 10.21
N PRO A 380 19.61 3.30 10.74
CA PRO A 380 19.88 4.74 10.89
C PRO A 380 20.99 4.98 11.93
N LYS A 381 21.78 6.04 11.73
CA LYS A 381 22.79 6.50 12.70
C LYS A 381 22.23 7.29 13.86
#